data_AF-A0A821ELF4-F1
#
_entry.id   AF-A0A821ELF4-F1
#
_cell.length_a   1.000
_cell.length_b   1.000
_cell.length_c   1.000
_cell.angle_alpha   90.00
_cell.angle_beta   90.00
_cell.angle_gamma   90.00
#
_symmetry.space_group_name_H-M   'P 1'
#
loop_
_entity.id
_entity.type
_entity.pdbx_description
1 polymer ?
#
loop_
_entity_poly.entity_id
_entity_poly.type
_entity_poly.pdbx_seq_one_letter_code
_entity_poly.pdbx_strand_id
1 'polypeptide(L)' 'TLFANNAINLNHISNNNNQRLIKRDRRNDTCEYCGKVFKNCSNLTVHRRSHTGEKPYKCELCAYACAQSSKLTRHMKTH' A
#
# COMPACT_ATOMS: atom_id res chain seq x y z
N THR A 1 9.87 -23.17 26.67
CA THR A 1 10.69 -22.02 26.20
C THR A 1 9.82 -21.18 25.29
N LEU A 2 9.76 -19.88 25.59
CA LEU A 2 8.76 -18.91 25.13
C LEU A 2 8.45 -18.97 23.62
N PHE A 3 7.28 -19.50 23.27
CA PHE A 3 6.58 -19.05 22.07
C PHE A 3 5.93 -17.71 22.41
N ALA A 4 6.74 -16.65 22.40
CA ALA A 4 6.24 -15.30 22.44
C ALA A 4 5.48 -15.08 21.12
N ASN A 5 4.15 -15.10 21.23
CA ASN A 5 3.22 -14.59 20.25
C ASN A 5 3.55 -13.11 20.00
N ASN A 6 4.52 -12.83 19.14
CA ASN A 6 4.70 -11.51 18.57
C ASN A 6 3.62 -11.36 17.49
N ALA A 7 2.38 -11.17 17.95
CA ALA A 7 1.35 -10.51 17.18
C ALA A 7 1.94 -9.15 16.80
N ILE A 8 2.49 -9.06 15.58
CA ILE A 8 2.98 -7.81 15.03
C ILE A 8 1.77 -6.88 15.01
N ASN A 9 1.79 -5.96 15.97
CA ASN A 9 0.82 -4.93 16.15
C ASN A 9 0.85 -4.08 14.88
N LEU A 10 -0.09 -4.33 13.96
CA LEU A 10 -0.31 -3.57 12.72
C LEU A 10 -0.82 -2.14 13.00
N ASN A 11 -0.54 -1.57 14.17
CA ASN A 11 -0.95 -0.23 14.58
C ASN A 11 0.22 0.75 14.46
N HIS A 12 0.53 1.18 13.23
CA HIS A 12 0.77 2.58 12.92
C HIS A 12 0.84 2.82 11.41
N ILE A 13 -0.23 2.49 10.67
CA ILE A 13 -0.42 3.08 9.34
C ILE A 13 -1.48 4.16 9.54
N SER A 14 -1.04 5.37 9.91
CA SER A 14 -1.88 6.56 9.86
C SER A 14 -2.43 6.65 8.44
N ASN A 15 -3.68 6.24 8.30
CA ASN A 15 -4.39 6.20 7.06
C ASN A 15 -4.91 7.60 6.78
N ASN A 16 -4.05 8.48 6.26
CA ASN A 16 -4.49 9.79 5.80
C ASN A 16 -5.13 9.63 4.41
N ASN A 17 -6.28 8.96 4.40
CA ASN A 17 -7.19 8.82 3.26
C ASN A 17 -7.89 10.17 3.03
N ASN A 18 -7.15 11.18 2.59
CA ASN A 18 -7.74 12.38 2.02
C ASN A 18 -8.15 12.11 0.56
N GLN A 19 -9.11 11.20 0.37
CA GLN A 19 -9.87 11.11 -0.87
C GLN A 19 -11.26 11.68 -0.62
N ARG A 20 -11.48 12.90 -1.14
CA ARG A 20 -12.77 13.58 -1.20
C ARG A 20 -13.85 12.58 -1.64
N LEU A 21 -14.86 12.38 -0.80
CA LEU A 21 -16.04 11.55 -1.10
C LEU A 21 -16.89 12.25 -2.18
N ILE A 22 -16.68 11.89 -3.45
CA ILE A 22 -17.64 12.18 -4.52
C ILE A 22 -18.49 10.94 -4.77
N LYS A 23 -19.80 11.16 -4.82
CA LYS A 23 -20.91 10.21 -4.81
C LYS A 23 -20.79 9.11 -5.88
N ARG A 24 -21.23 7.90 -5.50
CA ARG A 24 -21.18 6.64 -6.25
C ARG A 24 -21.74 6.76 -7.67
N ASP A 25 -20.87 6.50 -8.64
CA ASP A 25 -21.19 5.93 -9.94
C ASP A 25 -20.11 4.87 -10.21
N ARG A 26 -20.42 3.76 -10.89
CA ARG A 26 -19.41 2.70 -11.18
C ARG A 26 -18.44 3.17 -12.26
N ARG A 27 -17.71 4.24 -11.98
CA ARG A 27 -16.75 4.84 -12.87
C ARG A 27 -15.41 4.14 -12.63
N ASN A 28 -15.07 3.27 -13.57
CA ASN A 28 -13.72 2.77 -13.78
C ASN A 28 -12.67 3.85 -13.43
N ASP A 29 -11.83 3.56 -12.45
CA ASP A 29 -10.82 4.50 -11.98
C ASP A 29 -9.63 4.47 -12.93
N THR A 30 -9.46 5.56 -13.68
CA THR A 30 -8.44 5.66 -14.74
C THR A 30 -7.20 6.37 -14.22
N CYS A 31 -6.02 5.85 -14.57
CA CYS A 31 -4.75 6.48 -14.23
C CYS A 31 -4.51 7.71 -15.08
N GLU A 32 -4.27 8.86 -14.44
CA GLU A 32 -3.98 10.13 -15.12
C GLU A 32 -2.63 10.14 -15.84
N TYR A 33 -1.67 9.32 -15.42
CA TYR A 33 -0.32 9.27 -16.02
C TYR A 33 -0.26 8.42 -17.29
N CYS A 34 -1.07 7.37 -17.38
CA CYS A 34 -0.97 6.38 -18.46
C CYS A 34 -2.31 5.92 -19.05
N GLY A 35 -3.43 6.47 -18.60
CA GLY A 35 -4.77 6.11 -19.07
C GLY A 35 -5.22 4.70 -18.68
N LYS A 36 -4.43 3.95 -17.89
CA LYS A 36 -4.77 2.57 -17.51
C LYS A 36 -5.98 2.55 -16.57
N VAL A 37 -6.93 1.68 -16.88
CA VAL A 37 -8.19 1.57 -16.15
C VAL A 37 -8.13 0.48 -15.08
N PHE A 38 -8.66 0.77 -13.90
CA PHE A 38 -8.71 -0.15 -12.76
C PHE A 38 -10.14 -0.39 -12.29
N LYS A 39 -10.38 -1.62 -11.82
CA LYS A 39 -11.68 -2.06 -11.28
C LYS A 39 -12.04 -1.38 -9.95
N ASN A 40 -11.06 -0.85 -9.23
CA ASN A 40 -11.28 -0.19 -7.93
C ASN A 40 -10.20 0.88 -7.64
N CYS A 41 -10.57 1.86 -6.79
CA CYS A 41 -9.70 2.99 -6.43
C CYS A 41 -8.42 2.54 -5.71
N SER A 42 -8.49 1.45 -4.93
CA SER A 42 -7.35 0.92 -4.17
C SER A 42 -6.23 0.44 -5.10
N ASN A 43 -6.59 -0.31 -6.16
CA ASN A 43 -5.63 -0.75 -7.16
C ASN A 43 -5.08 0.42 -7.96
N LEU A 44 -5.91 1.41 -8.31
CA LEU A 44 -5.43 2.64 -8.96
C LEU A 44 -4.43 3.39 -8.05
N THR A 45 -4.74 3.53 -6.76
CA THR A 45 -3.88 4.25 -5.82
C THR A 45 -2.53 3.58 -5.67
N VAL A 46 -2.51 2.25 -5.54
CA VAL A 46 -1.27 1.46 -5.52
C VAL A 46 -0.52 1.57 -6.85
N HIS A 47 -1.22 1.53 -7.98
CA HIS A 47 -0.61 1.70 -9.29
C HIS A 47 0.02 3.09 -9.46
N ARG A 48 -0.62 4.16 -8.99
CA ARG A 48 -0.09 5.52 -9.08
C ARG A 48 1.31 5.64 -8.45
N ARG A 49 1.60 4.84 -7.41
CA ARG A 49 2.93 4.78 -6.80
C ARG A 49 4.03 4.29 -7.74
N SER A 50 3.71 3.55 -8.80
CA SER A 50 4.71 3.18 -9.82
C SER A 50 5.14 4.35 -10.69
N HIS A 51 4.31 5.40 -10.79
CA HIS A 51 4.66 6.63 -11.49
C HIS A 51 5.41 7.60 -10.57
N THR A 52 4.95 7.76 -9.32
CA THR A 52 5.56 8.71 -8.37
C THR A 52 6.79 8.17 -7.67
N GLY A 53 7.01 6.84 -7.70
CA GLY A 53 8.09 6.20 -6.96
C GLY A 53 7.86 6.15 -5.44
N GLU A 54 6.67 6.50 -4.95
CA GLU A 54 6.34 6.49 -3.53
C GLU A 54 6.48 5.08 -2.94
N LYS A 55 7.25 4.97 -1.85
CA LYS A 55 7.49 3.71 -1.13
C LYS A 55 7.17 3.87 0.37
N PRO A 56 5.89 3.86 0.76
CA PRO A 56 5.49 4.12 2.15
C PRO A 56 5.89 3.00 3.11
N TYR A 57 6.04 1.77 2.61
CA TYR A 57 6.28 0.60 3.43
C TYR A 57 7.77 0.33 3.52
N LYS A 58 8.36 0.76 4.63
CA LYS A 58 9.79 0.62 4.93
C LYS A 58 10.01 -0.59 5.84
N CYS A 59 11.08 -1.33 5.59
CA CYS A 59 11.57 -2.34 6.52
C CYS A 59 12.27 -1.66 7.70
N GLU A 60 12.06 -2.17 8.90
CA GLU A 60 12.70 -1.65 10.12
C GLU A 60 14.07 -2.30 10.37
N LEU A 61 14.33 -3.45 9.76
CA LEU A 61 15.57 -4.22 9.93
C LEU A 61 16.62 -3.92 8.85
N CYS A 62 16.22 -3.32 7.72
CA CYS A 62 17.13 -2.95 6.64
C CYS A 62 16.60 -1.77 5.82
N ALA A 63 17.37 -1.28 4.86
CA ALA A 63 16.99 -0.13 4.02
C ALA A 63 15.94 -0.44 2.92
N TYR A 64 15.33 -1.62 2.93
CA TYR A 64 14.31 -1.98 1.93
C TYR A 64 13.03 -1.16 2.10
N ALA A 65 12.48 -0.66 1.00
CA ALA A 65 11.19 0.02 0.97
C ALA A 65 10.38 -0.34 -0.28
N CYS A 66 9.06 -0.42 -0.14
CA CYS A 66 8.16 -0.79 -1.24
C CYS A 66 6.84 -0.02 -1.22
N ALA A 67 6.11 -0.10 -2.34
CA ALA A 67 4.86 0.61 -2.55
C ALA A 67 3.61 -0.13 -2.04
N GLN A 68 3.75 -1.39 -1.58
CA GLN A 68 2.64 -2.27 -1.17
C GLN A 68 2.95 -3.01 0.13
N SER A 69 1.98 -3.07 1.04
CA SER A 69 2.11 -3.77 2.33
C SER A 69 2.41 -5.27 2.16
N SER A 70 1.73 -5.95 1.24
CA SER A 70 1.93 -7.39 0.99
C SER A 70 3.36 -7.73 0.55
N LYS A 71 4.03 -6.79 -0.15
CA LYS A 71 5.43 -6.94 -0.55
C LYS A 71 6.35 -6.81 0.66
N LEU A 72 6.08 -5.87 1.57
CA LEU A 72 6.78 -5.74 2.84
C LEU A 72 6.59 -6.99 3.70
N THR A 73 5.35 -7.46 3.90
CA THR A 73 5.07 -8.69 4.68
C THR A 73 5.84 -9.89 4.17
N ARG A 74 5.93 -10.06 2.85
CA ARG A 74 6.74 -11.14 2.25
C ARG A 74 8.23 -10.91 2.47
N HIS A 75 8.70 -9.68 2.32
CA HIS A 75 10.10 -9.32 2.58
C HIS A 75 10.49 -9.58 4.04
N MET A 76 9.62 -9.31 5.01
CA MET A 76 9.94 -9.56 6.43
C MET A 76 10.25 -11.04 6.74
N LYS A 77 9.86 -11.98 5.87
CA LYS A 77 10.19 -13.41 6.01
C LYS A 77 11.60 -13.77 5.54
N THR A 78 12.33 -12.83 4.93
CA THR A 78 13.73 -13.02 4.52
C THR A 78 14.72 -12.59 5.61
N HIS A 79 14.21 -12.03 6.70
CA HIS A 79 14.93 -11.85 7.96
C HIS A 79 14.65 -13.06 8.86
#